data_AF-A0A7W0ZGU8-F1
#
_entry.id   AF-A0A7W0ZGU8-F1
#
_cell.length_a   1.000
_cell.length_b   1.000
_cell.length_c   1.000
_cell.angle_alpha   90.00
_cell.angle_beta   90.00
_cell.angle_gamma   90.00
#
_symmetry.space_group_name_H-M   'P 1'
#
loop_
_entity.id
_entity.type
_entity.pdbx_description
1 polymer ?
#
loop_
_entity_poly.entity_id
_entity_poly.type
_entity_poly.pdbx_seq_one_letter_code
_entity_poly.pdbx_strand_id
1 'polypeptide(L)'
;MTAWTCSACGGENAEGMRFCGHCGTPVAAAPPAPDVSQTLRSFVAEPVAEALVEVGGELPEERRLITALFADVSGFTALARSARRTSDPPMKQSAREELAARLDNRERRPLVAAVERETRDDLAAEVRRERKGWRTGFEPGGGE
;
A
#
# COMPACT_ATOMS: atom_id res chain seq x y z
N MET A 1 -35.21 -37.60 3.91
CA MET A 1 -33.92 -37.01 4.32
C MET A 1 -33.07 -36.93 3.06
N THR A 2 -33.19 -35.84 2.33
CA THR A 2 -32.47 -35.50 1.09
C THR A 2 -31.02 -35.09 1.38
N ALA A 3 -30.13 -36.08 1.49
CA ALA A 3 -28.69 -35.88 1.50
C ALA A 3 -28.19 -35.29 0.16
N TRP A 4 -27.09 -34.53 0.18
CA TRP A 4 -26.43 -34.01 -1.02
C TRP A 4 -25.05 -34.65 -1.21
N THR A 5 -24.68 -34.86 -2.47
CA THR A 5 -23.39 -35.46 -2.84
C THR A 5 -22.40 -34.36 -3.22
N CYS A 6 -21.21 -34.40 -2.64
CA CYS A 6 -20.16 -33.43 -2.93
C CYS A 6 -19.63 -33.61 -4.36
N SER A 7 -19.65 -32.54 -5.16
CA SER A 7 -19.12 -32.56 -6.53
C SER A 7 -17.59 -32.70 -6.60
N ALA A 8 -16.86 -32.37 -5.53
CA ALA A 8 -15.40 -32.42 -5.50
C ALA A 8 -14.84 -33.79 -5.10
N CYS A 9 -15.48 -34.51 -4.17
CA CYS A 9 -14.97 -35.79 -3.66
C CYS A 9 -15.98 -36.94 -3.73
N GLY A 10 -17.22 -36.70 -4.12
CA GLY A 10 -18.28 -37.72 -4.17
C GLY A 10 -18.85 -38.13 -2.81
N GLY A 11 -18.39 -37.55 -1.70
CA GLY A 11 -18.90 -37.87 -0.36
C GLY A 11 -20.34 -37.42 -0.14
N GLU A 12 -21.14 -38.25 0.52
CA GLU A 12 -22.51 -37.93 0.94
C GLU A 12 -22.51 -37.05 2.20
N ASN A 13 -23.38 -36.04 2.21
CA ASN A 13 -23.51 -35.09 3.31
C ASN A 13 -24.99 -34.91 3.69
N ALA A 14 -25.24 -34.68 4.97
CA ALA A 14 -26.59 -34.46 5.49
C ALA A 14 -27.17 -33.10 5.05
N GLU A 15 -28.49 -32.97 5.11
CA GLU A 15 -29.18 -31.69 4.93
C GLU A 15 -28.68 -30.63 5.94
N GLY A 16 -28.58 -29.39 5.48
CA GLY A 16 -28.15 -28.26 6.32
C GLY A 16 -26.64 -28.11 6.51
N MET A 17 -25.83 -29.08 6.07
CA MET A 17 -24.37 -28.92 6.05
C MET A 17 -23.97 -27.88 5.00
N ARG A 18 -23.23 -26.83 5.42
CA ARG A 18 -22.73 -25.76 4.53
C ARG A 18 -21.46 -26.15 3.74
N PHE A 19 -20.75 -27.15 4.24
CA PHE A 19 -19.49 -27.66 3.71
C PHE A 19 -19.52 -29.20 3.74
N CYS A 20 -18.77 -29.83 2.82
CA CYS A 20 -18.58 -31.27 2.81
C CYS A 20 -17.78 -31.72 4.04
N GLY A 21 -18.30 -32.68 4.80
CA GLY A 21 -17.63 -33.24 5.98
C GLY A 21 -16.36 -34.05 5.68
N HIS A 22 -16.11 -34.39 4.41
CA HIS A 22 -14.95 -35.19 4.00
C HIS A 22 -13.78 -34.35 3.45
N CYS A 23 -14.07 -33.31 2.67
CA CYS A 23 -13.04 -32.52 1.97
C CYS A 23 -13.13 -31.00 2.20
N GLY A 24 -14.16 -30.51 2.91
CA GLY A 24 -14.33 -29.09 3.21
C GLY A 24 -14.93 -28.23 2.07
N THR A 25 -15.22 -28.81 0.90
CA THR A 25 -15.81 -28.05 -0.22
C THR A 25 -17.19 -27.47 0.17
N PRO A 26 -17.43 -26.16 -0.02
CA PRO A 26 -18.73 -25.55 0.26
C PRO A 26 -19.81 -26.04 -0.73
N VAL A 27 -21.08 -26.07 -0.29
CA VAL A 27 -22.23 -26.51 -1.11
C VAL A 27 -22.43 -25.62 -2.34
N ALA A 28 -22.16 -24.32 -2.19
CA ALA A 28 -22.18 -23.35 -3.27
C ALA A 28 -20.76 -22.84 -3.48
N ALA A 29 -20.39 -22.63 -4.75
CA ALA A 29 -19.22 -21.83 -5.08
C ALA A 29 -19.33 -20.49 -4.34
N ALA A 30 -18.23 -20.05 -3.72
CA ALA A 30 -18.19 -18.75 -3.08
C ALA A 30 -18.70 -17.70 -4.08
N PRO A 31 -19.51 -16.72 -3.63
CA PRO A 31 -19.88 -15.61 -4.50
C PRO A 31 -18.59 -15.01 -5.09
N PRO A 32 -18.62 -14.51 -6.34
CA PRO A 32 -17.45 -13.86 -6.91
C PRO A 32 -16.93 -12.84 -5.92
N ALA A 33 -15.61 -12.85 -5.70
CA ALA A 33 -14.98 -11.90 -4.80
C ALA A 33 -15.41 -10.48 -5.20
N PRO A 34 -15.72 -9.60 -4.24
CA PRO A 34 -16.08 -8.22 -4.55
C PRO A 34 -14.93 -7.59 -5.36
N ASP A 35 -15.28 -6.84 -6.42
CA ASP A 35 -14.29 -6.09 -7.18
C ASP A 35 -13.70 -4.99 -6.29
N VAL A 36 -12.48 -5.21 -5.81
CA VAL A 36 -11.74 -4.27 -4.95
C VAL A 36 -10.88 -3.30 -5.77
N SER A 37 -10.89 -3.38 -7.10
CA SER A 37 -10.00 -2.59 -7.97
C SER A 37 -10.22 -1.08 -7.78
N GLN A 38 -11.48 -0.65 -7.70
CA GLN A 38 -11.80 0.76 -7.48
C GLN A 38 -11.35 1.25 -6.09
N THR A 39 -11.50 0.40 -5.08
CA THR A 39 -11.03 0.67 -3.72
C THR A 39 -9.51 0.80 -3.69
N LEU A 40 -8.78 -0.11 -4.34
CA LEU A 40 -7.31 -0.06 -4.42
C LEU A 40 -6.81 1.25 -5.05
N ARG A 41 -7.42 1.69 -6.17
CA ARG A 41 -7.07 2.97 -6.81
C ARG A 41 -7.27 4.21 -5.92
N SER A 42 -8.11 4.11 -4.88
CA SER A 42 -8.31 5.21 -3.91
C SER A 42 -7.27 5.25 -2.80
N PHE A 43 -6.61 4.12 -2.51
CA PHE A 43 -5.68 3.99 -1.38
C PHE A 43 -4.20 4.03 -1.78
N VAL A 44 -3.87 3.56 -2.99
CA VAL A 44 -2.49 3.50 -3.47
C VAL A 44 -2.33 4.30 -4.75
N ALA A 45 -1.08 4.61 -5.10
CA ALA A 45 -0.77 5.25 -6.37
C ALA A 45 -1.21 4.37 -7.55
N GLU A 46 -1.61 5.00 -8.65
CA GLU A 46 -2.16 4.34 -9.84
C GLU A 46 -1.29 3.17 -10.37
N PRO A 47 0.05 3.30 -10.50
CA PRO A 47 0.89 2.19 -10.96
C PRO A 47 0.90 0.99 -10.00
N VAL A 48 0.71 1.25 -8.70
CA VAL A 48 0.67 0.20 -7.67
C VAL A 48 -0.70 -0.47 -7.67
N ALA A 49 -1.78 0.30 -7.87
CA ALA A 49 -3.13 -0.24 -7.99
C ALA A 49 -3.25 -1.17 -9.20
N GLU A 50 -2.71 -0.76 -10.36
CA GLU A 50 -2.70 -1.57 -11.58
C GLU A 50 -1.93 -2.88 -11.38
N ALA A 51 -0.71 -2.80 -10.86
CA ALA A 51 0.09 -3.99 -10.56
C ALA A 51 -0.65 -4.94 -9.61
N LEU A 52 -1.26 -4.44 -8.53
CA LEU A 52 -2.02 -5.26 -7.58
C LEU A 52 -3.23 -5.98 -8.20
N VAL A 53 -3.94 -5.30 -9.10
CA VAL A 53 -5.08 -5.87 -9.83
C VAL A 53 -4.61 -6.96 -10.78
N GLU A 54 -3.47 -6.75 -11.47
CA GLU A 54 -2.89 -7.72 -12.40
C GLU A 54 -2.41 -9.00 -11.72
N VAL A 55 -1.72 -8.90 -10.57
CA VAL A 55 -1.21 -10.11 -9.86
C VAL A 55 -2.30 -10.83 -9.04
N GLY A 56 -3.55 -10.36 -9.07
CA GLY A 56 -4.67 -11.04 -8.41
C GLY A 56 -4.52 -11.19 -6.89
N GLY A 57 -3.74 -10.31 -6.25
CA GLY A 57 -3.51 -10.31 -4.80
C GLY A 57 -2.35 -11.18 -4.31
N GLU A 58 -1.69 -11.95 -5.17
CA GLU A 58 -0.41 -12.59 -4.82
C GLU A 58 0.72 -11.58 -4.98
N LEU A 59 1.10 -10.92 -3.89
CA LEU A 59 2.25 -10.02 -3.88
C LEU A 59 3.55 -10.84 -3.80
N PRO A 60 4.42 -10.83 -4.82
CA PRO A 60 5.76 -11.38 -4.66
C PRO A 60 6.50 -10.60 -3.57
N GLU A 61 7.26 -11.29 -2.71
CA GLU A 61 8.06 -10.62 -1.67
C GLU A 61 9.14 -9.76 -2.33
N GLU A 62 8.86 -8.47 -2.51
CA GLU A 62 9.78 -7.50 -3.12
C GLU A 62 10.19 -6.43 -2.10
N ARG A 63 11.49 -6.29 -1.87
CA ARG A 63 12.07 -5.27 -0.98
C ARG A 63 12.79 -4.22 -1.81
N ARG A 64 12.20 -3.02 -1.91
CA ARG A 64 12.80 -1.87 -2.60
C ARG A 64 13.41 -0.90 -1.59
N LEU A 65 14.56 -0.32 -1.93
CA LEU A 65 15.10 0.82 -1.19
C LEU A 65 14.21 2.04 -1.47
N ILE A 66 13.66 2.65 -0.42
CA ILE A 66 12.79 3.81 -0.52
C ILE A 66 13.28 4.94 0.39
N THR A 67 12.93 6.17 0.03
CA THR A 67 13.05 7.34 0.91
C THR A 67 11.68 7.63 1.52
N ALA A 68 11.58 7.53 2.85
CA ALA A 68 10.35 7.86 3.58
C ALA A 68 10.44 9.28 4.16
N LEU A 69 9.41 10.10 3.92
CA LEU A 69 9.26 11.43 4.53
C LEU A 69 8.23 11.35 5.67
N PHE A 70 8.64 11.76 6.87
CA PHE A 70 7.75 11.87 8.03
C PHE A 70 7.36 13.34 8.26
N ALA A 71 6.09 13.58 8.56
CA ALA A 71 5.57 14.90 8.90
C ALA A 71 4.50 14.77 9.99
N ASP A 72 4.38 15.79 10.85
CA ASP A 72 3.37 15.89 11.90
C ASP A 72 2.58 17.20 11.80
N VAL A 73 1.37 17.20 12.35
CA VAL A 73 0.49 18.36 12.38
C VAL A 73 0.81 19.21 13.60
N SER A 74 1.31 20.42 13.36
CA SER A 74 1.51 21.41 14.41
C SER A 74 0.20 21.71 15.16
N GLY A 75 0.26 21.69 16.50
CA GLY A 75 -0.90 21.98 17.35
C GLY A 75 -1.89 20.83 17.53
N PHE A 76 -1.55 19.60 17.13
CA PHE A 76 -2.42 18.42 17.25
C PHE A 76 -3.01 18.22 18.65
N THR A 77 -2.23 18.45 19.72
CA THR A 77 -2.68 18.30 21.11
C THR A 77 -3.86 19.23 21.45
N ALA A 78 -3.89 20.45 20.94
CA ALA A 78 -4.98 21.39 21.17
C ALA A 78 -6.24 20.97 20.40
N LEU A 79 -6.08 20.61 19.12
CA LEU A 79 -7.15 20.11 18.25
C LEU A 79 -7.78 18.81 18.77
N ALA A 80 -6.97 17.86 19.21
CA ALA A 80 -7.46 16.60 19.77
C ALA A 80 -8.25 16.82 21.08
N ARG A 81 -7.88 17.84 21.86
CA ARG A 81 -8.59 18.20 23.09
C ARG A 81 -9.95 18.85 22.81
N SER A 82 -10.05 19.73 21.81
CA SER A 82 -11.34 20.34 21.43
C SER A 82 -12.29 19.30 20.84
N ALA A 83 -11.80 18.43 19.96
CA ALA A 83 -12.60 17.36 19.34
C ALA A 83 -13.12 16.30 20.34
N ARG A 84 -12.47 16.13 21.49
CA ARG A 84 -12.97 15.25 22.56
C ARG A 84 -14.11 15.87 23.38
N ARG A 85 -14.17 17.20 23.46
CA ARG A 85 -15.20 17.93 24.24
C ARG A 85 -16.50 18.11 23.47
N THR A 86 -16.45 18.04 22.14
CA THR A 86 -17.66 18.03 21.33
C THR A 86 -18.37 16.70 21.54
N SER A 87 -19.65 16.72 21.90
CA SER A 87 -20.50 15.52 21.94
C SER A 87 -21.15 15.27 20.59
N ASP A 88 -21.30 16.33 19.78
CA ASP A 88 -22.07 16.34 18.55
C ASP A 88 -21.35 15.62 17.40
N PRO A 89 -21.94 14.53 16.87
CA PRO A 89 -21.41 13.79 15.72
C PRO A 89 -21.09 14.66 14.48
N PRO A 90 -21.95 15.60 14.04
CA PRO A 90 -21.67 16.37 12.82
C PRO A 90 -20.47 17.32 12.98
N MET A 91 -20.27 17.86 14.19
CA MET A 91 -19.16 18.78 14.48
C MET A 91 -17.81 18.06 14.59
N LYS A 92 -17.81 16.77 14.99
CA LYS A 92 -16.63 15.90 14.92
C LYS A 92 -16.27 15.56 13.49
N GLN A 93 -17.27 15.32 12.64
CA GLN A 93 -17.07 14.97 11.24
C GLN A 93 -16.48 16.14 10.47
N SER A 94 -17.02 17.36 10.63
CA SER A 94 -16.47 18.56 10.00
C SER A 94 -15.02 18.84 10.44
N ALA A 95 -14.69 18.64 11.72
CA ALA A 95 -13.31 18.82 12.21
C ALA A 95 -12.32 17.77 11.65
N ARG A 96 -12.78 16.53 11.41
CA ARG A 96 -11.97 15.49 10.75
C ARG A 96 -11.77 15.80 9.28
N GLU A 97 -12.81 16.25 8.60
CA GLU A 97 -12.77 16.65 7.18
C GLU A 97 -11.86 17.87 6.97
N GLU A 98 -11.91 18.86 7.86
CA GLU A 98 -11.00 20.03 7.82
C GLU A 98 -9.54 19.62 8.06
N LEU A 99 -9.29 18.72 9.01
CA LEU A 99 -7.93 18.19 9.24
C LEU A 99 -7.44 17.38 8.03
N ALA A 100 -8.30 16.55 7.43
CA ALA A 100 -7.98 15.80 6.22
C ALA A 100 -7.72 16.72 5.02
N ALA A 101 -8.50 17.80 4.87
CA ALA A 101 -8.32 18.82 3.84
C ALA A 101 -7.01 19.60 4.03
N ARG A 102 -6.60 19.86 5.28
CA ARG A 102 -5.28 20.46 5.59
C ARG A 102 -4.11 19.52 5.35
N LEU A 103 -4.35 18.22 5.44
CA LEU A 103 -3.40 17.17 5.06
C LEU A 103 -3.44 16.85 3.56
N ASP A 104 -4.37 17.46 2.81
CA ASP A 104 -4.64 17.08 1.44
C ASP A 104 -3.43 17.36 0.53
N ASN A 105 -3.30 16.50 -0.46
CA ASN A 105 -2.10 16.20 -1.25
C ASN A 105 -1.54 17.41 -2.05
N ARG A 106 -2.22 18.56 -2.02
CA ARG A 106 -1.90 19.76 -2.79
C ARG A 106 -0.58 20.42 -2.37
N GLU A 107 -0.25 20.40 -1.07
CA GLU A 107 1.03 20.92 -0.56
C GLU A 107 2.11 19.85 -0.41
N ARG A 108 1.76 18.55 -0.51
CA ARG A 108 2.72 17.45 -0.48
C ARG A 108 3.52 17.31 -1.78
N ARG A 109 2.91 17.50 -2.95
CA ARG A 109 3.62 17.41 -4.24
C ARG A 109 4.88 18.28 -4.34
N PRO A 110 4.88 19.57 -3.96
CA PRO A 110 6.09 20.39 -4.03
C PRO A 110 7.15 19.98 -3.00
N LEU A 111 6.74 19.56 -1.79
CA LEU A 111 7.64 19.07 -0.73
C LEU A 111 8.30 17.74 -1.11
N VAL A 112 7.50 16.77 -1.59
CA VAL A 112 8.00 15.47 -2.07
C VAL A 112 8.91 15.68 -3.28
N ALA A 113 8.52 16.53 -4.24
CA ALA A 113 9.36 16.82 -5.40
C ALA A 113 10.65 17.57 -5.03
N ALA A 114 10.66 18.36 -3.95
CA ALA A 114 11.87 19.01 -3.45
C ALA A 114 12.83 17.98 -2.81
N VAL A 115 12.31 17.13 -1.92
CA VAL A 115 13.07 16.06 -1.27
C VAL A 115 13.61 15.05 -2.28
N GLU A 116 12.80 14.68 -3.29
CA GLU A 116 13.24 13.79 -4.38
C GLU A 116 14.35 14.41 -5.24
N ARG A 117 14.30 15.73 -5.49
CA ARG A 117 15.38 16.42 -6.23
C ARG A 117 16.67 16.43 -5.43
N GLU A 118 16.61 16.81 -4.15
CA GLU A 118 17.77 16.84 -3.26
C GLU A 118 18.40 15.45 -3.13
N THR A 119 17.59 14.42 -2.90
CA THR A 119 18.06 13.02 -2.82
C THR A 119 18.71 12.56 -4.13
N ARG A 120 18.14 12.95 -5.29
CA ARG A 120 18.71 12.62 -6.61
C ARG A 120 20.05 13.32 -6.83
N ASP A 121 20.17 14.58 -6.42
CA ASP A 121 21.39 15.36 -6.57
C ASP A 121 22.51 14.82 -5.69
N ASP A 122 22.18 14.40 -4.46
CA ASP A 122 23.10 13.71 -3.54
C ASP A 122 23.57 12.38 -4.11
N LEU A 123 22.65 11.54 -4.62
CA LEU A 123 23.00 10.26 -5.25
C LEU A 123 23.86 10.47 -6.50
N ALA A 124 23.54 11.47 -7.33
CA ALA A 124 24.33 11.81 -8.49
C ALA A 124 25.73 12.34 -8.11
N ALA A 125 25.87 13.02 -6.97
CA ALA A 125 27.16 13.44 -6.43
C ALA A 125 27.98 12.24 -5.95
N GLU A 126 27.37 11.26 -5.28
CA GLU A 126 27.97 9.98 -4.88
C GLU A 126 28.54 9.25 -6.09
N VAL A 127 27.72 9.00 -7.11
CA VAL A 127 28.11 8.29 -8.35
C VAL A 127 29.23 9.04 -9.10
N ARG A 128 29.21 10.38 -9.09
CA ARG A 128 30.30 11.19 -9.66
C ARG A 128 31.60 11.04 -8.87
N ARG A 129 31.55 10.94 -7.54
CA ARG A 129 32.72 10.69 -6.69
C ARG A 129 33.30 9.31 -6.96
N GLU A 130 32.47 8.27 -7.01
CA GLU A 130 32.89 6.90 -7.32
C GLU A 130 33.52 6.81 -8.71
N ARG A 131 32.91 7.40 -9.75
CA ARG A 131 33.48 7.45 -11.11
C ARG A 131 34.80 8.24 -11.20
N LYS A 132 35.02 9.22 -10.33
CA LYS A 132 36.30 9.96 -10.26
C LYS A 132 37.35 9.12 -9.53
N GLY A 133 36.98 8.44 -8.45
CA GLY A 133 37.83 7.47 -7.74
C GLY A 133 38.32 6.35 -8.67
N TRP A 134 37.44 5.84 -9.54
CA TRP A 134 37.81 4.84 -10.55
C TRP A 134 38.78 5.39 -11.61
N ARG A 135 38.65 6.67 -11.97
CA ARG A 135 39.56 7.35 -12.91
C ARG A 135 40.93 7.65 -12.33
N THR A 136 41.02 7.90 -11.02
CA THR A 136 42.30 8.13 -10.32
C THR A 136 42.99 6.84 -9.91
N GLY A 137 42.29 5.70 -9.94
CA GLY A 137 42.85 4.36 -9.66
C GLY A 137 43.34 3.60 -10.90
N PHE A 138 43.24 4.17 -12.09
CA PHE A 138 43.80 3.62 -13.32
C PHE A 138 45.05 4.44 -13.71
N GLU A 139 46.19 4.12 -13.11
CA GLU A 139 47.48 4.46 -13.72
C GLU A 139 47.68 3.48 -14.89
N PRO A 140 47.77 3.94 -16.15
CA PRO A 140 48.19 3.06 -17.23
C PRO A 140 49.63 2.68 -16.92
N GLY A 141 49.86 1.43 -16.52
CA GLY A 141 51.19 0.90 -16.25
C GLY A 141 52.12 1.24 -17.40
N GLY A 142 53.11 2.09 -17.09
CA GLY A 142 54.22 2.39 -17.98
C GLY A 142 54.93 1.09 -18.32
N GLY A 143 55.00 0.79 -19.61
CA GLY A 143 55.80 -0.31 -20.11
C GLY A 143 57.28 0.03 -20.04
N GLU A 144 58.04 -0.90 -19.49
CA GLU A 144 59.38 -1.30 -19.93
C GLU A 144 59.47 -2.83 -19.89
#